data_AF-A0A498QTX4-F1
#
_entry.id   AF-A0A498QTX4-F1
#
_cell.length_a   1.000
_cell.length_b   1.000
_cell.length_c   1.000
_cell.angle_alpha   90.00
_cell.angle_beta   90.00
_cell.angle_gamma   90.00
#
_symmetry.space_group_name_H-M   'P 1'
#
loop_
_entity.id
_entity.type
_entity.pdbx_description
1 polymer ?
#
loop_
_entity_poly.entity_id
_entity_poly.type
_entity_poly.pdbx_seq_one_letter_code
_entity_poly.pdbx_strand_id
1 'polypeptide(L)'
;MGCAYCIDLGSQIARGLALGDQELLALADFERATCFSDVDKLVLRYATAISRTPVEVSDELFEALRAHLDTAQLVALTHIVTLGNLRARFNIALGIGASGLSSNRVCALPHTTAR
;
A
#
# COMPACT_ATOMS: atom_id res chain seq x y z
N MET A 1 4.24 -4.86 -5.64
CA MET A 1 4.60 -4.20 -6.92
C MET A 1 5.43 -2.96 -6.63
N GLY A 2 6.71 -2.93 -6.99
CA GLY A 2 7.63 -1.82 -6.65
C GLY A 2 7.50 -0.58 -7.55
N CYS A 3 6.28 -0.05 -7.73
CA CYS A 3 6.04 1.13 -8.57
C CYS A 3 6.50 2.42 -7.87
N ALA A 4 7.65 2.98 -8.28
CA ALA A 4 8.22 4.18 -7.67
C ALA A 4 7.27 5.40 -7.73
N TYR A 5 6.66 5.65 -8.90
CA TYR A 5 5.66 6.73 -9.04
C TYR A 5 4.48 6.57 -8.07
N CYS A 6 3.96 5.36 -7.94
CA CYS A 6 2.80 5.05 -7.11
C CYS A 6 3.12 5.25 -5.62
N ILE A 7 4.33 4.89 -5.19
CA ILE A 7 4.79 5.07 -3.81
C ILE A 7 5.00 6.56 -3.50
N ASP A 8 5.55 7.33 -4.44
CA ASP A 8 5.72 8.78 -4.28
C ASP A 8 4.37 9.51 -4.19
N LEU A 9 3.44 9.21 -5.09
CA LEU A 9 2.08 9.74 -5.04
C LEU A 9 1.33 9.31 -3.77
N GLY A 10 1.42 8.03 -3.40
CA GLY A 10 0.81 7.50 -2.18
C GLY A 10 1.35 8.19 -0.93
N SER A 11 2.66 8.45 -0.87
CA SER A 11 3.31 9.19 0.23
C SER A 11 2.79 10.63 0.33
N GLN A 12 2.57 11.30 -0.80
CA GLN A 12 1.94 12.63 -0.83
C GLN A 12 0.50 12.61 -0.33
N ILE A 13 -0.31 11.67 -0.83
CA ILE A 13 -1.72 11.54 -0.42
C ILE A 13 -1.83 11.20 1.07
N ALA A 14 -1.06 10.22 1.56
CA ALA A 14 -1.10 9.77 2.94
C ALA A 14 -0.82 10.90 3.93
N ARG A 15 0.17 11.76 3.65
CA ARG A 15 0.45 12.95 4.47
C ARG A 15 -0.70 13.96 4.45
N GLY A 16 -1.38 14.12 3.31
CA GLY A 16 -2.60 14.92 3.23
C GLY A 16 -3.75 14.39 4.08
N LEU A 17 -3.72 13.09 4.40
CA LEU A 17 -4.66 12.41 5.29
C LEU A 17 -4.14 12.28 6.74
N ALA A 18 -3.12 13.06 7.09
CA ALA A 18 -2.51 13.10 8.42
C ALA A 18 -1.79 11.82 8.89
N LEU A 19 -1.39 10.92 7.97
CA LEU A 19 -0.42 9.88 8.31
C LEU A 19 0.94 10.52 8.63
N GLY A 20 1.53 10.16 9.76
CA GLY A 20 2.83 10.65 10.20
C GLY A 20 3.99 10.01 9.43
N ASP A 21 5.14 10.67 9.44
CA ASP A 21 6.36 10.19 8.77
C ASP A 21 6.80 8.80 9.30
N GLN A 22 6.63 8.54 10.60
CA GLN A 22 6.93 7.24 11.21
C GLN A 22 6.03 6.14 10.63
N GLU A 23 4.72 6.37 10.52
CA GLU A 23 3.77 5.40 9.98
C GLU A 23 4.06 5.14 8.50
N LEU A 24 4.34 6.20 7.74
CA LEU A 24 4.65 6.09 6.33
C LEU A 24 5.90 5.22 6.08
N LEU A 25 6.96 5.40 6.87
CA LEU A 25 8.17 4.57 6.81
C LEU A 25 7.92 3.13 7.31
N ALA A 26 7.05 2.97 8.30
CA ALA A 26 6.71 1.67 8.87
C ALA A 26 5.92 0.76 7.89
N LEU A 27 5.32 1.30 6.83
CA LEU A 27 4.59 0.51 5.82
C LEU A 27 5.44 -0.61 5.19
N ALA A 28 6.76 -0.42 5.09
CA ALA A 28 7.67 -1.43 4.53
C ALA A 28 7.80 -2.69 5.41
N ASP A 29 7.59 -2.55 6.72
CA ASP A 29 7.66 -3.64 7.72
C ASP A 29 6.47 -3.53 8.69
N PHE A 30 5.28 -3.38 8.12
CA PHE A 30 4.06 -3.08 8.90
C PHE A 30 3.69 -4.19 9.89
N GLU A 31 4.12 -5.42 9.63
CA GLU A 31 3.89 -6.57 10.52
C GLU A 31 4.53 -6.34 11.90
N ARG A 32 5.74 -5.79 11.92
CA ARG A 32 6.52 -5.52 13.14
C ARG A 32 6.28 -4.13 13.71
N ALA A 33 5.67 -3.24 12.94
CA ALA A 33 5.37 -1.89 13.38
C ALA A 33 4.33 -1.87 14.51
N THR A 34 4.57 -1.06 15.53
CA THR A 34 3.66 -0.89 16.68
C THR A 34 2.68 0.26 16.51
N CYS A 35 2.85 1.10 15.48
CA CYS A 35 1.96 2.22 15.19
C CYS A 35 0.67 1.83 14.45
N PHE A 36 0.59 0.61 13.93
CA PHE A 36 -0.59 0.09 13.24
C PHE A 36 -1.42 -0.79 14.18
N SER A 37 -2.74 -0.58 14.17
CA SER A 37 -3.68 -1.46 14.86
C SER A 37 -3.77 -2.83 14.18
N ASP A 38 -4.43 -3.79 14.84
CA ASP A 38 -4.65 -5.11 14.24
C ASP A 38 -5.47 -5.04 12.95
N VAL A 39 -6.45 -4.12 12.89
CA VAL A 39 -7.27 -3.89 11.69
C VAL A 39 -6.43 -3.29 10.56
N ASP A 40 -5.55 -2.33 10.87
CA ASP A 40 -4.62 -1.76 9.87
C ASP A 40 -3.73 -2.86 9.27
N LYS A 41 -3.20 -3.75 10.12
CA LYS A 41 -2.38 -4.87 9.66
C LYS A 41 -3.17 -5.87 8.80
N LEU A 42 -4.44 -6.13 9.12
CA LEU A 42 -5.31 -6.94 8.26
C LEU A 42 -5.51 -6.30 6.89
N VAL A 43 -5.80 -5.00 6.84
CA VAL A 43 -5.96 -4.23 5.60
C VAL A 43 -4.65 -4.24 4.77
N LEU A 44 -3.50 -4.06 5.41
CA LEU A 44 -2.20 -4.09 4.74
C LEU A 44 -1.82 -5.50 4.25
N ARG A 45 -2.15 -6.56 4.99
CA ARG A 45 -2.02 -7.96 4.53
C ARG A 45 -2.90 -8.21 3.30
N TYR A 46 -4.14 -7.75 3.32
CA TYR A 46 -5.07 -7.87 2.20
C TYR A 46 -4.57 -7.14 0.95
N ALA A 47 -4.13 -5.89 1.12
CA ALA A 47 -3.55 -5.10 0.04
C ALA A 47 -2.29 -5.78 -0.54
N THR A 48 -1.45 -6.35 0.31
CA THR A 48 -0.26 -7.12 -0.09
C THR A 48 -0.65 -8.37 -0.88
N ALA A 49 -1.64 -9.13 -0.41
CA ALA A 49 -2.15 -10.36 -1.02
C ALA A 49 -2.72 -10.11 -2.44
N ILE A 50 -3.58 -9.10 -2.59
CA ILE A 50 -4.13 -8.70 -3.90
C ILE A 50 -3.06 -8.18 -4.86
N SER A 51 -1.96 -7.63 -4.33
CA SER A 51 -0.87 -7.06 -5.13
C SER A 51 0.16 -8.08 -5.62
N ARG A 52 0.02 -9.36 -5.27
CA ARG A 52 0.86 -10.46 -5.78
C ARG A 52 0.45 -10.87 -7.20
N THR A 53 1.32 -11.63 -7.86
CA THR A 53 1.01 -12.27 -9.14
C THR A 53 1.57 -13.69 -9.08
N PRO A 54 0.72 -14.74 -9.02
CA PRO A 54 -0.75 -14.69 -9.04
C PRO A 54 -1.35 -14.00 -7.81
N VAL A 55 -2.61 -13.58 -7.93
CA VAL A 55 -3.37 -13.03 -6.80
C VAL A 55 -3.81 -14.19 -5.91
N GLU A 56 -3.44 -14.14 -4.64
CA GLU A 56 -3.75 -15.18 -3.65
C GLU A 56 -4.21 -14.53 -2.36
N VAL A 57 -5.48 -14.67 -2.02
CA VAL A 57 -6.08 -14.24 -0.76
C VAL A 57 -6.65 -15.47 -0.09
N SER A 58 -6.17 -15.79 1.11
CA SER A 58 -6.66 -16.92 1.90
C SER A 58 -8.04 -16.65 2.49
N ASP A 59 -8.88 -17.67 2.61
CA ASP A 59 -10.21 -17.56 3.22
C ASP A 59 -10.11 -17.05 4.67
N GLU A 60 -9.08 -17.44 5.42
CA GLU A 60 -8.86 -16.99 6.80
C GLU A 60 -8.64 -15.48 6.90
N LEU A 61 -7.89 -14.90 5.95
CA LEU A 61 -7.67 -13.45 5.88
C LEU A 61 -8.95 -12.72 5.49
N PHE A 62 -9.73 -13.31 4.57
CA PHE A 62 -11.00 -12.74 4.14
C PHE A 62 -12.00 -12.69 5.29
N GLU A 63 -12.18 -13.81 6.02
CA GLU A 63 -13.06 -13.88 7.18
C GLU A 63 -12.60 -12.99 8.33
N ALA A 64 -11.30 -12.89 8.59
CA ALA A 64 -10.77 -11.95 9.59
C ALA A 64 -11.14 -10.48 9.26
N LEU A 65 -11.12 -10.08 7.99
CA LEU A 65 -11.56 -8.74 7.60
C LEU A 65 -13.08 -8.56 7.73
N ARG A 66 -13.90 -9.59 7.44
CA ARG A 66 -15.36 -9.53 7.59
C ARG A 66 -15.81 -9.29 9.02
N ALA A 67 -14.99 -9.66 10.00
CA ALA A 67 -15.24 -9.34 11.41
C ALA A 67 -15.18 -7.83 11.71
N HIS A 68 -14.56 -7.03 10.83
CA HIS A 68 -14.35 -5.59 11.02
C HIS A 68 -14.98 -4.72 9.92
N LEU A 69 -15.15 -5.27 8.72
CA LEU A 69 -15.60 -4.55 7.53
C LEU A 69 -16.85 -5.22 6.98
N ASP A 70 -17.88 -4.40 6.72
CA ASP A 70 -19.03 -4.89 5.97
C ASP A 70 -18.68 -5.16 4.50
N THR A 71 -19.63 -5.77 3.78
CA THR A 71 -19.45 -6.12 2.36
C THR A 71 -19.14 -4.89 1.50
N ALA A 72 -19.75 -3.73 1.75
CA ALA A 72 -19.53 -2.53 0.95
C ALA A 72 -18.12 -1.96 1.19
N GLN A 73 -17.68 -1.95 2.45
CA GLN A 73 -16.33 -1.53 2.84
C GLN A 73 -15.25 -2.45 2.24
N LEU A 74 -15.48 -3.78 2.24
CA LEU A 74 -14.59 -4.73 1.59
C LEU A 74 -14.49 -4.51 0.08
N VAL A 75 -15.63 -4.32 -0.60
CA VAL A 75 -15.63 -4.03 -2.04
C VAL A 75 -14.88 -2.73 -2.33
N ALA A 76 -15.09 -1.69 -1.52
CA ALA A 76 -14.38 -0.41 -1.67
C ALA A 76 -12.87 -0.56 -1.46
N LEU A 77 -12.45 -1.33 -0.44
CA LEU A 77 -11.05 -1.63 -0.19
C LEU A 77 -10.41 -2.36 -1.38
N THR A 78 -11.04 -3.44 -1.86
CA THR A 78 -10.59 -4.21 -3.02
C THR A 78 -10.45 -3.33 -4.27
N HIS A 79 -11.42 -2.44 -4.49
CA HIS A 79 -11.42 -1.52 -5.61
C HIS A 79 -10.20 -0.59 -5.58
N ILE A 80 -9.94 0.05 -4.44
CA ILE A 80 -8.81 0.99 -4.30
C ILE A 80 -7.46 0.28 -4.47
N VAL A 81 -7.29 -0.90 -3.87
CA VAL A 81 -6.05 -1.69 -4.04
C VAL A 81 -5.86 -2.08 -5.51
N THR A 82 -6.93 -2.53 -6.18
CA THR A 82 -6.85 -2.95 -7.59
C THR A 82 -6.55 -1.78 -8.52
N LEU A 83 -7.10 -0.59 -8.24
CA LEU A 83 -6.77 0.63 -8.98
C LEU A 83 -5.29 1.01 -8.83
N GLY A 84 -4.72 0.83 -7.63
CA GLY A 84 -3.29 0.94 -7.37
C GLY A 84 -2.48 -0.03 -8.24
N ASN A 85 -2.93 -1.28 -8.34
CA ASN A 85 -2.26 -2.31 -9.15
C ASN A 85 -2.33 -2.03 -10.66
N LEU A 86 -3.45 -1.50 -11.16
CA LEU A 86 -3.57 -1.06 -12.55
C LEU A 86 -2.55 0.05 -12.84
N ARG A 87 -2.52 1.09 -12.01
CA ARG A 87 -1.57 2.21 -12.14
C ARG A 87 -0.13 1.73 -12.04
N ALA A 88 0.16 0.80 -11.14
CA ALA A 88 1.49 0.20 -11.00
C ALA A 88 1.92 -0.52 -12.28
N ARG A 89 1.07 -1.38 -12.86
CA ARG A 89 1.39 -2.08 -14.11
C ARG A 89 1.61 -1.11 -15.26
N PHE A 90 0.76 -0.09 -15.39
CA PHE A 90 0.90 0.95 -16.41
C PHE A 90 2.24 1.71 -16.28
N ASN A 91 2.52 2.26 -15.10
CA ASN A 91 3.73 3.05 -14.87
C ASN A 91 5.01 2.22 -15.00
N ILE A 92 5.02 1.00 -14.48
CA ILE A 92 6.18 0.10 -14.61
C ILE A 92 6.42 -0.25 -16.08
N ALA A 93 5.38 -0.57 -16.85
CA ALA A 93 5.52 -0.91 -18.27
C ALA A 93 6.10 0.23 -19.12
N LEU A 94 5.84 1.49 -18.73
CA LEU A 94 6.35 2.68 -19.40
C LEU A 94 7.67 3.21 -18.81
N GLY A 95 8.25 2.55 -17.81
CA GLY A 95 9.49 3.01 -17.15
C GLY A 95 9.33 4.32 -16.37
N ILE A 96 8.13 4.64 -15.90
CA ILE A 96 7.84 5.88 -15.17
C ILE A 96 8.35 5.76 -13.72
N GLY A 97 9.37 6.57 -13.40
CA GLY A 97 9.95 6.68 -12.06
C GLY A 97 9.18 7.60 -11.11
N ALA A 98 9.73 7.81 -9.90
CA ALA A 98 9.20 8.80 -8.96
C ALA A 98 9.24 10.23 -9.55
N SER A 99 8.32 11.09 -9.12
CA SER A 99 8.18 12.46 -9.66
C SER A 99 8.55 13.56 -8.66
N GLY A 100 9.05 13.19 -7.49
CA GLY A 100 9.46 14.15 -6.45
C GLY A 100 8.27 14.82 -5.76
N LEU A 101 7.10 14.17 -5.74
CA LEU A 101 5.87 14.69 -5.12
C LEU A 101 6.02 14.87 -3.59
N SER A 102 7.01 14.20 -3.02
CA SER A 102 7.38 14.34 -1.61
C SER A 102 8.31 15.51 -1.29
N SER A 103 8.93 16.15 -2.30
CA SER A 103 9.87 17.26 -2.13
C SER A 103 10.90 16.97 -1.01
N ASN A 104 11.08 17.86 -0.03
CA ASN A 104 12.02 17.69 1.09
C ASN A 104 11.42 16.94 2.30
N ARG A 105 10.35 16.19 2.12
CA ARG A 105 9.66 15.45 3.18
C ARG A 105 9.77 13.94 2.92
N VAL A 106 9.46 13.15 3.94
CA VAL A 106 9.56 11.69 3.89
C VAL A 106 8.71 11.08 2.78
N CYS A 107 9.28 10.06 2.13
CA CYS A 107 8.66 9.25 1.09
C CYS A 107 8.95 7.77 1.38
N ALA A 108 7.94 6.90 1.23
CA ALA A 108 8.07 5.46 1.48
C ALA A 108 8.83 4.70 0.37
N LEU A 109 9.57 5.40 -0.50
CA LEU A 109 10.38 4.76 -1.52
C LEU A 109 11.40 3.83 -0.85
N PRO A 110 11.53 2.56 -1.27
CA PRO A 110 12.55 1.68 -0.74
C PRO A 110 13.93 2.29 -1.02
N HIS A 111 14.85 2.18 -0.06
CA HIS A 111 16.24 2.53 -0.33
C HIS A 111 16.73 1.69 -1.52
N THR A 112 17.04 2.35 -2.63
CA THR A 112 17.65 1.69 -3.78
C THR A 112 19.03 1.21 -3.34
N THR A 113 19.18 -0.07 -2.98
CA THR A 113 20.48 -0.72 -3.16
C THR A 113 20.76 -0.64 -4.65
N ALA A 114 21.67 0.25 -5.05
CA ALA A 114 22.16 0.34 -6.42
C ALA A 114 22.47 -1.09 -6.90
N ARG A 115 21.82 -1.49 -8.00
CA ARG A 115 22.17 -2.70 -8.74
C ARG A 115 23.23 -2.35 -9.77
#